data_AF-A0A662RNG1-F1
#
_entry.id   AF-A0A662RNG1-F1
#
_cell.length_a   1.000
_cell.length_b   1.000
_cell.length_c   1.000
_cell.angle_alpha   90.00
_cell.angle_beta   90.00
_cell.angle_gamma   90.00
#
_symmetry.space_group_name_H-M   'P 1'
#
loop_
_entity.id
_entity.type
_entity.pdbx_description
1 polymer ?
#
loop_
_entity_poly.entity_id
_entity_poly.type
_entity_poly.pdbx_seq_one_letter_code
_entity_poly.pdbx_strand_id
1 'polypeptide(L)' 'MEREKEVIRSIYHKDVVNFFESIGLSRELERGEIRCSVCGEIITLNNFRAVTRKSENLLFCCNKESCIHKFVSHLRGDKA' A
#
# COMPACT_ATOMS: atom_id res chain seq x y z
N MET A 1 -14.86 -11.20 -27.46
CA MET A 1 -13.98 -10.21 -26.79
C MET A 1 -13.58 -10.82 -25.45
N GLU A 2 -12.41 -11.45 -25.39
CA GLU A 2 -11.87 -11.94 -24.12
C GLU A 2 -11.51 -10.74 -23.26
N ARG A 3 -12.08 -10.64 -22.06
CA ARG A 3 -11.71 -9.59 -21.11
C ARG A 3 -10.33 -9.94 -20.58
N GLU A 4 -9.37 -9.02 -20.69
CA GLU A 4 -8.09 -9.14 -20.00
C GLU A 4 -8.36 -9.39 -18.51
N LYS A 5 -7.84 -10.50 -17.98
CA LYS A 5 -7.97 -10.84 -16.57
C LYS A 5 -6.85 -10.14 -15.80
N GLU A 6 -7.20 -9.12 -15.04
CA GLU A 6 -6.26 -8.47 -14.12
C GLU A 6 -6.21 -9.24 -12.80
N VAL A 7 -5.03 -9.70 -12.40
CA VAL A 7 -4.82 -10.38 -11.12
C VAL A 7 -4.54 -9.33 -10.05
N ILE A 8 -5.53 -9.06 -9.19
CA ILE A 8 -5.36 -8.20 -8.04
C ILE A 8 -4.89 -9.05 -6.86
N ARG A 9 -3.68 -8.76 -6.35
CA ARG A 9 -3.18 -9.35 -5.11
C ARG A 9 -3.84 -8.66 -3.92
N SER A 10 -4.38 -9.45 -3.00
CA SER A 10 -5.02 -8.96 -1.78
C SER A 10 -4.35 -9.57 -0.55
N ILE A 11 -4.25 -8.77 0.51
CA ILE A 11 -3.82 -9.20 1.84
C ILE A 11 -5.06 -9.15 2.71
N TYR A 12 -5.39 -10.27 3.35
CA TYR A 12 -6.51 -10.29 4.30
C TYR A 12 -6.13 -9.53 5.57
N HIS A 13 -7.07 -8.84 6.20
CA HIS A 13 -6.77 -7.93 7.32
C HIS A 13 -6.02 -8.61 8.48
N LYS A 14 -6.27 -9.89 8.73
CA LYS A 14 -5.58 -10.68 9.76
C LYS A 14 -4.12 -10.99 9.41
N ASP A 15 -3.78 -10.97 8.12
CA ASP A 15 -2.47 -11.28 7.58
C ASP A 15 -1.62 -10.04 7.31
N VAL A 16 -2.11 -8.84 7.65
CA VAL A 16 -1.35 -7.60 7.47
C VAL A 16 -0.06 -7.64 8.29
N VAL A 17 -0.09 -8.21 9.50
CA VAL A 17 1.12 -8.41 10.33
C VAL A 17 2.12 -9.29 9.60
N ASN A 18 1.68 -10.48 9.15
CA ASN A 18 2.50 -11.43 8.41
C ASN A 18 3.09 -10.81 7.13
N PHE A 19 2.33 -9.93 6.46
CA PHE A 19 2.81 -9.20 5.30
C PHE A 19 3.99 -8.28 5.64
N PHE A 20 3.87 -7.45 6.69
CA PHE A 20 4.96 -6.55 7.10
C PHE A 20 6.21 -7.31 7.57
N GLU A 21 6.02 -8.45 8.24
CA GLU A 21 7.11 -9.36 8.59
C GLU A 21 7.80 -9.93 7.33
N SER A 22 7.01 -10.38 6.34
CA SER A 22 7.53 -10.99 5.10
C SER A 22 8.39 -10.04 4.27
N ILE A 23 8.17 -8.73 4.38
CA ILE A 23 8.94 -7.71 3.66
C ILE A 23 10.01 -7.04 4.55
N GLY A 24 10.20 -7.52 5.78
CA GLY A 24 11.24 -7.03 6.69
C GLY A 24 10.98 -5.63 7.24
N LEU A 25 9.73 -5.17 7.28
CA LEU A 25 9.36 -3.81 7.74
C LEU A 25 8.52 -3.80 9.04
N SER A 26 8.46 -4.92 9.76
CA SER A 26 7.69 -5.02 11.01
C SER A 26 8.20 -4.04 12.07
N ARG A 27 9.52 -3.87 12.20
CA ARG A 27 10.13 -2.96 13.18
C ARG A 27 9.84 -1.49 12.85
N GLU A 28 9.94 -1.11 11.59
CA GLU A 28 9.67 0.23 11.08
C GLU A 28 8.18 0.59 11.28
N LEU A 29 7.29 -0.39 11.09
CA LEU A 29 5.87 -0.24 11.37
C LEU A 29 5.61 0.00 12.87
N GLU A 30 6.21 -0.80 13.75
CA GLU A 30 6.09 -0.67 15.20
C GLU A 30 6.66 0.66 15.72
N ARG A 31 7.77 1.15 15.14
CA ARG A 31 8.37 2.45 15.47
C ARG A 31 7.61 3.65 14.88
N GLY A 32 6.60 3.43 14.05
CA GLY A 32 5.83 4.50 13.42
C GLY A 32 6.58 5.26 12.33
N GLU A 33 7.54 4.61 11.68
CA GLU A 33 8.42 5.21 10.66
C GLU A 33 7.81 5.14 9.25
N ILE A 34 6.87 4.23 9.04
CA ILE A 34 6.17 4.07 7.76
C ILE A 34 5.08 5.13 7.65
N ARG A 35 5.12 5.93 6.57
CA ARG A 35 4.16 7.02 6.32
C ARG A 35 3.38 6.80 5.03
N CYS A 36 2.12 7.25 5.04
CA CYS A 36 1.29 7.33 3.86
C CYS A 36 1.95 8.28 2.84
N SER A 37 2.18 7.81 1.62
CA SER A 37 2.83 8.60 0.56
C SER A 37 1.94 9.75 0.04
N VAL A 38 0.66 9.78 0.42
CA VAL A 38 -0.30 10.81 -0.01
C VAL A 38 -0.49 11.90 1.04
N CYS A 39 -0.67 11.54 2.30
CA CYS A 39 -1.00 12.50 3.38
C CYS A 39 0.03 12.58 4.51
N GLY A 40 1.05 11.71 4.51
CA GLY A 40 2.10 11.70 5.54
C GLY A 40 1.73 11.09 6.88
N GLU A 41 0.50 10.60 7.05
CA GLU A 41 0.04 9.92 8.26
C GLU A 41 0.82 8.62 8.52
N ILE A 42 1.10 8.32 9.79
CA ILE A 42 1.78 7.10 10.21
C ILE A 42 0.91 5.89 9.88
N ILE A 43 1.49 4.91 9.19
CA ILE A 43 0.83 3.64 8.88
C ILE A 43 0.87 2.75 10.12
N THR A 44 -0.26 2.11 10.38
CA THR A 44 -0.49 1.16 11.46
C THR A 44 -1.26 -0.03 10.88
N LEU A 45 -1.34 -1.12 11.64
CA LEU A 45 -2.17 -2.29 11.29
C LEU A 45 -3.65 -1.93 11.06
N ASN A 46 -4.14 -0.86 11.70
CA ASN A 46 -5.55 -0.45 11.65
C ASN A 46 -5.87 0.47 10.47
N ASN A 47 -4.88 1.18 9.93
CA ASN A 47 -5.11 2.16 8.86
C ASN A 47 -4.42 1.79 7.54
N PHE A 48 -3.61 0.73 7.48
CA PHE A 48 -2.99 0.25 6.24
C PHE A 48 -4.06 -0.16 5.22
N ARG A 49 -3.94 0.35 3.99
CA ARG A 49 -4.89 0.04 2.91
C ARG A 49 -4.24 -0.56 1.67
N ALA A 50 -3.13 0.00 1.23
CA ALA A 50 -2.46 -0.44 0.02
C ALA A 50 -0.97 -0.17 0.09
N VAL A 51 -0.23 -0.94 -0.70
CA VAL A 51 1.20 -0.81 -0.93
C VAL A 51 1.46 -0.96 -2.42
N THR A 52 2.43 -0.23 -2.93
CA THR A 52 2.94 -0.43 -4.28
C THR A 52 4.44 -0.26 -4.30
N ARG A 53 5.08 -0.82 -5.32
CA ARG A 53 6.48 -0.54 -5.62
C ARG A 53 6.53 0.59 -6.65
N LYS A 54 7.25 1.66 -6.33
CA LYS A 54 7.61 2.72 -7.28
C LYS A 54 9.13 2.74 -7.39
N SER A 55 9.65 2.23 -8.52
CA SER A 55 11.08 1.96 -8.71
C SER A 55 11.62 1.07 -7.58
N GLU A 56 12.62 1.51 -6.82
CA GLU A 56 13.21 0.75 -5.70
C GLU A 56 12.51 1.00 -4.34
N ASN A 57 11.51 1.89 -4.29
CA ASN A 57 10.86 2.28 -3.05
C ASN A 57 9.47 1.67 -2.90
N LEU A 58 9.11 1.30 -1.68
CA LEU A 58 7.74 0.95 -1.33
C LEU A 58 6.97 2.22 -0.94
N LEU A 59 5.82 2.43 -1.57
CA LEU A 59 4.88 3.48 -1.20
C LEU A 59 3.67 2.85 -0.52
N PHE A 60 3.26 3.43 0.60
CA PHE A 60 2.15 2.96 1.42
C PHE A 60 1.00 3.96 1.38
N CYS A 61 -0.23 3.47 1.46
CA CYS A 61 -1.45 4.26 1.52
C CYS A 61 -2.26 3.91 2.77
N CYS A 62 -2.73 4.93 3.48
CA CYS A 62 -3.70 4.75 4.56
C CYS A 62 -5.13 4.55 4.04
N ASN A 63 -6.06 4.27 4.93
CA ASN A 63 -7.46 3.96 4.64
C ASN A 63 -8.37 5.19 4.43
N LYS A 64 -7.82 6.41 4.43
CA LYS A 64 -8.58 7.62 4.06
C LYS A 64 -9.00 7.56 2.60
N GLU A 65 -10.29 7.71 2.33
CA GLU A 65 -10.86 7.65 0.97
C GLU A 65 -10.15 8.59 -0.01
N SER A 66 -9.88 9.83 0.40
CA SER A 66 -9.12 10.79 -0.41
C SER A 66 -7.70 10.33 -0.76
N CYS A 67 -7.06 9.55 0.11
CA CYS A 67 -5.74 8.96 -0.16
C CYS A 67 -5.86 7.80 -1.13
N ILE A 68 -6.86 6.94 -0.97
CA ILE A 68 -7.10 5.79 -1.85
C ILE A 68 -7.30 6.25 -3.30
N HIS A 69 -8.18 7.23 -3.53
CA HIS A 69 -8.42 7.75 -4.88
C HIS A 69 -7.15 8.30 -5.52
N LYS A 70 -6.39 9.13 -4.79
CA LYS A 70 -5.12 9.67 -5.28
C LYS A 70 -4.12 8.55 -5.55
N PHE A 71 -3.96 7.61 -4.63
CA PHE A 71 -3.00 6.51 -4.74
C PHE A 71 -3.28 5.64 -5.97
N VAL A 72 -4.54 5.26 -6.21
CA VAL A 72 -4.94 4.48 -7.39
C VAL A 72 -4.71 5.26 -8.69
N SER A 73 -4.95 6.58 -8.71
CA SER A 73 -4.63 7.40 -9.89
C SER A 73 -3.14 7.38 -10.24
N HIS A 74 -2.24 7.31 -9.26
CA HIS A 74 -0.79 7.18 -9.51
C HIS A 74 -0.40 5.80 -10.04
N LEU A 75 -1.16 4.74 -9.72
CA LEU A 75 -0.90 3.39 -10.23
C LEU A 75 -1.31 3.23 -11.70
N ARG A 76 -2.29 4.01 -12.15
CA ARG A 76 -2.81 3.96 -13.53
C ARG A 76 -1.99 4.80 -14.52
N GLY A 77 -0.88 5.39 -14.07
CA GLY A 77 -0.05 6.29 -14.86
C GLY A 77 1.43 5.89 -14.88
N ASP A 78 1.75 4.87 -15.69
CA ASP A 78 3.05 4.69 -16.37
C ASP A 78 2.77 4.20 -17.80
N LYS A 79 2.14 5.09 -18.59
CA LYS A 79 2.26 5.15 -20.05
C LYS A 79 2.41 6.63 -20.44
N ALA A 80 3.60 7.17 -20.24
CA ALA A 80 4.09 8.37 -20.94
C ALA A 80 5.62 8.30 -20.96
#